data_AF-A0A154M5J0-F1
#
_entry.id   AF-A0A154M5J0-F1
#
_cell.length_a   1.000
_cell.length_b   1.000
_cell.length_c   1.000
_cell.angle_alpha   90.00
_cell.angle_beta   90.00
_cell.angle_gamma   90.00
#
_symmetry.space_group_name_H-M   'P 1'
#
loop_
_entity.id
_entity.type
_entity.pdbx_description
1 polymer ?
#
loop_
_entity_poly.entity_id
_entity_poly.type
_entity_poly.pdbx_seq_one_letter_code
_entity_poly.pdbx_strand_id
1 'polypeptide(L)'
;MPELRDGEVVRILIPDHPDLVKRPWRALEFAHHLRYATDPDTYLDGEDPWRLPTALTNPALADALEAILQPSWIRRIDDDTAVDDPDSPLISFSTANPTDTGVDALTGGGIGRMGVFVATATRDQLELLAAARDLLTEAKTTPLRSRSPWQQEIADYVDAMTEAEENDEIEASISSWMLMLRLFDIATADTPTTSHRPDRLLDERAKQVRLPDPAATSPADTAHLLGAIDTAATRDLALDTDAADALRRLQTEWHTALYGDKASSGDAILSSYLY
;
A
#
# COMPACT_ATOMS: atom_id res chain seq x y z
N MET A 1 -6.84 26.47 6.79
CA MET A 1 -7.00 25.16 6.15
C MET A 1 -7.28 25.43 4.68
N PRO A 2 -6.46 24.99 3.72
CA PRO A 2 -7.00 24.79 2.39
C PRO A 2 -7.90 23.55 2.47
N GLU A 3 -9.20 23.75 2.32
CA GLU A 3 -10.13 22.67 2.04
C GLU A 3 -9.67 22.02 0.72
N LEU A 4 -9.30 20.75 0.77
CA LEU A 4 -8.97 19.96 -0.42
C LEU A 4 -10.25 19.86 -1.27
N ARG A 5 -10.13 20.06 -2.59
CA ARG A 5 -11.29 20.25 -3.49
C ARG A 5 -11.67 18.95 -4.17
N ASP A 6 -12.97 18.75 -4.41
CA ASP A 6 -13.49 17.64 -5.22
C ASP A 6 -12.71 17.49 -6.54
N GLY A 7 -12.34 16.25 -6.89
CA GLY A 7 -11.58 15.95 -8.11
C GLY A 7 -10.08 16.26 -8.09
N GLU A 8 -9.52 16.64 -6.93
CA GLU A 8 -8.06 16.80 -6.77
C GLU A 8 -7.32 15.47 -7.04
N VAL A 9 -6.28 15.54 -7.88
CA VAL A 9 -5.42 14.39 -8.20
C VAL A 9 -4.22 14.39 -7.26
N VAL A 10 -4.04 13.28 -6.55
CA VAL A 10 -2.91 13.03 -5.67
C VAL A 10 -1.99 11.96 -6.26
N ARG A 11 -0.70 12.06 -5.96
CA ARG A 11 0.29 11.04 -6.28
C ARG A 11 0.60 10.23 -5.03
N ILE A 12 0.64 8.92 -5.19
CA ILE A 12 0.83 7.94 -4.11
C ILE A 12 2.11 7.18 -4.40
N LEU A 13 2.93 7.01 -3.36
CA LEU A 13 4.11 6.15 -3.41
C LEU A 13 3.76 4.78 -2.84
N ILE A 14 3.97 3.74 -3.64
CA ILE A 14 3.78 2.34 -3.26
C ILE A 14 5.17 1.69 -3.19
N PRO A 15 5.56 1.05 -2.07
CA PRO A 15 6.87 0.41 -1.97
C PRO A 15 6.99 -0.77 -2.93
N ASP A 16 8.14 -0.90 -3.58
CA ASP A 16 8.52 -2.12 -4.28
C ASP A 16 9.08 -3.12 -3.27
N HIS A 17 8.23 -4.06 -2.86
CA HIS A 17 8.51 -4.98 -1.76
C HIS A 17 8.16 -6.42 -2.17
N PRO A 18 9.02 -7.43 -1.88
CA PRO A 18 8.76 -8.83 -2.26
C PRO A 18 7.41 -9.38 -1.77
N ASP A 19 7.03 -9.06 -0.53
CA ASP A 19 5.73 -9.46 0.01
C ASP A 19 4.53 -8.83 -0.69
N LEU A 20 4.73 -7.83 -1.55
CA LEU A 20 3.66 -7.22 -2.32
C LEU A 20 3.48 -7.81 -3.73
N VAL A 21 4.38 -8.65 -4.25
CA VAL A 21 4.41 -9.08 -5.67
C VAL A 21 3.03 -9.42 -6.27
N LYS A 22 2.24 -10.29 -5.62
CA LYS A 22 0.90 -10.68 -6.10
C LYS A 22 -0.26 -9.96 -5.42
N ARG A 23 -0.01 -9.29 -4.29
CA ARG A 23 -1.07 -8.64 -3.49
C ARG A 23 -1.91 -7.60 -4.25
N PRO A 24 -1.36 -6.70 -5.09
CA PRO A 24 -2.20 -5.77 -5.86
C PRO A 24 -3.13 -6.47 -6.85
N TRP A 25 -2.67 -7.56 -7.48
CA TRP A 25 -3.50 -8.37 -8.36
C TRP A 25 -4.64 -9.02 -7.58
N ARG A 26 -4.31 -9.70 -6.48
CA ARG A 26 -5.31 -10.34 -5.62
C ARG A 26 -6.30 -9.34 -4.99
N ALA A 27 -5.85 -8.11 -4.73
CA ALA A 27 -6.70 -7.01 -4.29
C ALA A 27 -7.67 -6.55 -5.39
N LEU A 28 -7.21 -6.46 -6.64
CA LEU A 28 -8.06 -6.13 -7.79
C LEU A 28 -9.07 -7.25 -8.06
N GLU A 29 -8.64 -8.50 -8.03
CA GLU A 29 -9.53 -9.68 -8.13
C GLU A 29 -10.61 -9.64 -7.04
N PHE A 30 -10.29 -9.25 -5.81
CA PHE A 30 -11.28 -9.04 -4.77
C PHE A 30 -12.30 -7.95 -5.10
N ALA A 31 -11.86 -6.81 -5.66
CA ALA A 31 -12.77 -5.75 -6.09
C ALA A 31 -13.68 -6.19 -7.25
N HIS A 32 -13.17 -7.00 -8.19
CA HIS A 32 -13.99 -7.62 -9.23
C HIS A 32 -14.96 -8.65 -8.65
N HIS A 33 -14.53 -9.47 -7.70
CA HIS A 33 -15.40 -10.43 -7.02
C HIS A 33 -16.56 -9.72 -6.32
N LEU A 34 -16.30 -8.62 -5.61
CA LEU A 34 -17.33 -7.78 -4.98
C LEU A 34 -18.37 -7.28 -5.98
N ARG A 35 -17.94 -6.85 -7.18
CA ARG A 35 -18.84 -6.40 -8.25
C ARG A 35 -19.84 -7.47 -8.68
N TYR A 36 -19.42 -8.73 -8.71
CA TYR A 36 -20.25 -9.86 -9.15
C TYR A 36 -20.87 -10.67 -8.00
N ALA A 37 -20.59 -10.33 -6.75
CA ALA A 37 -21.05 -11.07 -5.57
C ALA A 37 -22.59 -11.20 -5.46
N THR A 38 -23.33 -10.25 -6.05
CA THR A 38 -24.80 -10.25 -6.10
C THR A 38 -25.37 -10.74 -7.43
N ASP A 39 -24.52 -11.12 -8.40
CA ASP A 39 -24.94 -11.50 -9.75
C ASP A 39 -25.26 -13.01 -9.80
N PRO A 40 -26.54 -13.41 -10.01
CA PRO A 40 -26.92 -14.81 -10.07
C PRO A 40 -26.24 -15.59 -11.20
N ASP A 41 -25.82 -14.92 -12.28
CA ASP A 41 -25.18 -15.60 -13.42
C ASP A 41 -23.72 -16.01 -13.11
N THR A 42 -23.15 -15.55 -11.99
CA THR A 42 -21.79 -15.89 -11.54
C THR A 42 -21.73 -17.19 -10.73
N TYR A 43 -22.86 -17.65 -10.19
CA TYR A 43 -22.94 -18.77 -9.27
C TYR A 43 -23.41 -20.07 -9.94
N LEU A 44 -23.06 -21.21 -9.33
CA LEU A 44 -23.54 -22.51 -9.81
C LEU A 44 -25.02 -22.72 -9.47
N ASP A 45 -25.69 -23.58 -10.24
CA ASP A 45 -27.09 -23.94 -10.00
C ASP A 45 -27.30 -24.46 -8.56
N GLY A 46 -28.06 -23.71 -7.75
CA GLY A 46 -28.39 -24.04 -6.37
C GLY A 46 -27.59 -23.27 -5.31
N GLU A 47 -26.65 -22.41 -5.72
CA GLU A 47 -25.98 -21.44 -4.86
C GLU A 47 -26.75 -20.11 -4.86
N ASP A 48 -26.96 -19.53 -3.68
CA ASP A 48 -27.60 -18.22 -3.54
C ASP A 48 -26.53 -17.11 -3.61
N PRO A 49 -26.70 -16.09 -4.46
CA PRO A 49 -25.81 -14.92 -4.47
C PRO A 49 -25.84 -14.19 -3.13
N TRP A 50 -24.74 -13.52 -2.80
CA TRP A 50 -24.67 -12.71 -1.59
C TRP A 50 -25.60 -11.51 -1.67
N ARG A 51 -26.11 -11.06 -0.53
CA ARG A 51 -27.00 -9.88 -0.44
C ARG A 51 -26.24 -8.64 0.05
N LEU A 52 -25.19 -8.28 -0.68
CA LEU A 52 -24.36 -7.13 -0.34
C LEU A 52 -25.02 -5.80 -0.75
N PRO A 53 -24.80 -4.71 0.00
CA PRO A 53 -25.28 -3.38 -0.37
C PRO A 53 -24.58 -2.87 -1.64
N THR A 54 -25.27 -2.03 -2.42
CA THR A 54 -24.73 -1.41 -3.64
C THR A 54 -23.44 -0.63 -3.40
N ALA A 55 -23.22 -0.12 -2.19
CA ALA A 55 -21.97 0.55 -1.84
C ALA A 55 -20.73 -0.36 -1.94
N LEU A 56 -20.90 -1.69 -1.80
CA LEU A 56 -19.84 -2.69 -1.93
C LEU A 56 -19.79 -3.33 -3.32
N THR A 57 -20.92 -3.40 -4.04
CA THR A 57 -20.99 -4.01 -5.37
C THR A 57 -20.90 -3.01 -6.52
N ASN A 58 -20.67 -1.73 -6.21
CA ASN A 58 -20.53 -0.67 -7.21
C ASN A 58 -19.31 -0.95 -8.12
N PRO A 59 -19.49 -1.08 -9.45
CA PRO A 59 -18.37 -1.28 -10.38
C PRO A 59 -17.27 -0.23 -10.26
N ALA A 60 -17.61 0.99 -9.84
CA ALA A 60 -16.66 2.07 -9.63
C ALA A 60 -15.55 1.74 -8.61
N LEU A 61 -15.76 0.77 -7.70
CA LEU A 61 -14.72 0.31 -6.77
C LEU A 61 -13.58 -0.41 -7.50
N ALA A 62 -13.94 -1.36 -8.38
CA ALA A 62 -12.96 -2.07 -9.19
C ALA A 62 -12.27 -1.11 -10.17
N ASP A 63 -13.05 -0.25 -10.85
CA ASP A 63 -12.52 0.74 -11.78
C ASP A 63 -11.57 1.73 -11.09
N ALA A 64 -11.87 2.17 -9.86
CA ALA A 64 -11.00 3.05 -9.08
C ALA A 64 -9.69 2.36 -8.70
N LEU A 65 -9.75 1.14 -8.18
CA LEU A 65 -8.57 0.38 -7.79
C LEU A 65 -7.71 0.05 -9.02
N GLU A 66 -8.34 -0.36 -10.12
CA GLU A 66 -7.69 -0.60 -11.40
C GLU A 66 -7.01 0.67 -11.90
N ALA A 67 -7.68 1.83 -11.89
CA ALA A 67 -7.09 3.10 -12.33
C ALA A 67 -5.85 3.51 -11.51
N ILE A 68 -5.84 3.21 -10.21
CA ILE A 68 -4.69 3.49 -9.33
C ILE A 68 -3.55 2.50 -9.60
N LEU A 69 -3.84 1.22 -9.83
CA LEU A 69 -2.84 0.15 -9.89
C LEU A 69 -2.36 -0.22 -11.31
N GLN A 70 -3.18 -0.07 -12.35
CA GLN A 70 -2.84 -0.45 -13.73
C GLN A 70 -1.71 0.37 -14.36
N PRO A 71 -1.63 1.70 -14.16
CA PRO A 71 -0.52 2.47 -14.71
C PRO A 71 0.84 2.03 -14.17
N SER A 72 0.86 1.37 -12.99
CA SER A 72 2.08 1.17 -12.21
C SER A 72 2.49 -0.28 -11.98
N TRP A 73 1.56 -1.25 -11.99
CA TRP A 73 1.86 -2.59 -11.47
C TRP A 73 1.21 -3.77 -12.20
N ILE A 74 -0.09 -3.72 -12.50
CA ILE A 74 -0.86 -4.92 -12.84
C ILE A 74 -0.45 -5.59 -14.17
N ARG A 75 -0.01 -4.83 -15.17
CA ARG A 75 0.34 -5.42 -16.49
C ARG A 75 1.62 -6.27 -16.50
N ARG A 76 2.36 -6.38 -15.40
CA ARG A 76 3.75 -6.88 -15.38
C ARG A 76 4.02 -7.97 -14.32
N ILE A 77 2.99 -8.49 -13.64
CA ILE A 77 3.13 -9.41 -12.48
C ILE A 77 3.36 -10.89 -12.90
N ASP A 78 3.22 -11.22 -14.18
CA ASP A 78 3.51 -12.57 -14.71
C ASP A 78 4.92 -12.69 -15.33
N ASP A 79 5.71 -11.61 -15.39
CA ASP A 79 7.01 -11.60 -16.06
C ASP A 79 8.14 -11.25 -15.07
N ASP A 80 8.96 -12.25 -14.72
CA ASP A 80 10.17 -12.14 -13.88
C ASP A 80 11.22 -11.12 -14.42
N THR A 81 10.94 -10.45 -15.55
CA THR A 81 11.79 -9.47 -16.22
C THR A 81 11.45 -8.00 -15.89
N ALA A 82 10.44 -7.74 -15.06
CA ALA A 82 9.89 -6.40 -14.81
C ALA A 82 10.88 -5.36 -14.24
N VAL A 83 11.98 -5.79 -13.61
CA VAL A 83 12.99 -4.92 -12.99
C VAL A 83 13.84 -4.17 -14.05
N ASP A 84 13.93 -4.71 -15.26
CA ASP A 84 14.78 -4.15 -16.34
C ASP A 84 13.99 -3.41 -17.44
N ASP A 85 12.68 -3.18 -17.26
CA ASP A 85 11.84 -2.54 -18.27
C ASP A 85 12.06 -1.00 -18.34
N PRO A 86 12.54 -0.46 -19.49
CA PRO A 86 12.80 0.96 -19.67
C PRO A 86 11.54 1.83 -19.72
N ASP A 87 10.33 1.27 -19.62
CA ASP A 87 9.03 1.94 -19.50
C ASP A 87 8.35 1.66 -18.13
N SER A 88 9.05 1.05 -17.18
CA SER A 88 8.58 0.88 -15.79
C SER A 88 8.45 2.21 -15.03
N PRO A 89 7.32 2.51 -14.37
CA PRO A 89 7.22 3.67 -13.47
C PRO A 89 7.92 3.46 -12.12
N LEU A 90 8.65 2.36 -11.97
CA LEU A 90 9.52 2.09 -10.83
C LEU A 90 10.68 3.10 -10.77
N ILE A 91 10.81 3.76 -9.63
CA ILE A 91 11.93 4.65 -9.30
C ILE A 91 12.75 3.98 -8.22
N SER A 92 14.06 3.84 -8.45
CA SER A 92 14.98 3.27 -7.46
C SER A 92 15.70 4.38 -6.69
N PHE A 93 15.74 4.25 -5.37
CA PHE A 93 16.48 5.18 -4.53
C PHE A 93 17.85 4.62 -4.16
N SER A 94 18.84 5.50 -4.23
CA SER A 94 20.18 5.29 -3.70
C SER A 94 20.59 6.50 -2.87
N THR A 95 21.36 6.29 -1.82
CA THR A 95 22.07 7.39 -1.17
C THR A 95 23.40 7.56 -1.88
N ALA A 96 23.63 8.69 -2.55
CA ALA A 96 24.91 8.91 -3.22
C ALA A 96 26.04 9.02 -2.19
N ASN A 97 27.11 8.25 -2.39
CA ASN A 97 28.35 8.45 -1.66
C ASN A 97 29.36 9.18 -2.57
N PRO A 98 30.00 10.30 -2.16
CA PRO A 98 30.78 11.16 -3.06
C PRO A 98 32.08 10.59 -3.65
N THR A 99 32.43 9.31 -3.43
CA THR A 99 33.76 8.75 -3.80
C THR A 99 33.68 7.29 -4.24
N ASP A 100 32.84 6.96 -5.21
CA ASP A 100 32.67 5.59 -5.67
C ASP A 100 33.79 5.14 -6.64
N THR A 101 34.95 4.85 -6.06
CA THR A 101 35.94 3.91 -6.62
C THR A 101 36.48 3.05 -5.49
N GLY A 102 35.74 2.01 -5.10
CA GLY A 102 36.29 0.91 -4.31
C GLY A 102 35.45 0.53 -3.09
N VAL A 103 34.76 -0.61 -3.24
CA VAL A 103 34.48 -1.62 -2.22
C VAL A 103 33.79 -1.13 -0.93
N ASP A 104 32.49 -1.40 -0.87
CA ASP A 104 31.71 -1.76 0.34
C ASP A 104 32.13 -1.09 1.65
N ALA A 105 31.57 0.09 1.91
CA ALA A 105 31.57 0.63 3.28
C ALA A 105 30.20 1.10 3.78
N LEU A 106 29.15 1.18 2.95
CA LEU A 106 27.80 1.60 3.38
C LEU A 106 26.64 0.85 2.69
N THR A 107 26.87 -0.36 2.18
CA THR A 107 25.85 -1.43 2.24
C THR A 107 25.50 -1.80 3.70
N GLY A 108 26.24 -1.26 4.69
CA GLY A 108 26.00 -1.33 6.14
C GLY A 108 24.87 -0.45 6.68
N GLY A 109 23.76 -0.36 5.95
CA GLY A 109 22.48 0.14 6.47
C GLY A 109 21.28 -0.67 5.96
N GLY A 110 21.49 -1.84 5.34
CA GLY A 110 20.41 -2.78 4.99
C GLY A 110 19.48 -2.36 3.85
N ILE A 111 19.40 -1.07 3.50
CA ILE A 111 18.59 -0.58 2.38
C ILE A 111 19.30 -0.95 1.07
N GLY A 112 19.20 -2.21 0.66
CA GLY A 112 19.25 -2.56 -0.76
C GLY A 112 18.34 -1.59 -1.52
N ARG A 113 18.69 -1.27 -2.77
CA ARG A 113 17.90 -0.36 -3.63
C ARG A 113 16.40 -0.64 -3.45
N MET A 114 15.71 0.19 -2.68
CA MET A 114 14.28 0.01 -2.48
C MET A 114 13.61 0.89 -3.52
N GLY A 115 12.87 0.24 -4.40
CA GLY A 115 12.08 0.92 -5.40
C GLY A 115 10.78 1.47 -4.83
N VAL A 116 10.22 2.45 -5.51
CA VAL A 116 8.82 2.86 -5.33
C VAL A 116 8.12 2.97 -6.67
N PHE A 117 6.88 2.53 -6.70
CA PHE A 117 5.96 2.81 -7.80
C PHE A 117 5.23 4.10 -7.50
N VAL A 118 5.19 4.99 -8.50
CA VAL A 118 4.36 6.19 -8.43
C VAL A 118 3.00 5.88 -9.07
N ALA A 119 1.94 6.01 -8.28
CA ALA A 119 0.56 5.91 -8.73
C ALA A 119 -0.15 7.27 -8.62
N THR A 120 -1.26 7.42 -9.33
CA THR A 120 -2.13 8.60 -9.24
C THR A 120 -3.55 8.18 -8.86
N ALA A 121 -4.19 8.95 -7.99
CA ALA A 121 -5.59 8.77 -7.61
C ALA A 121 -6.30 10.11 -7.57
N THR A 122 -7.61 10.13 -7.80
CA THR A 122 -8.45 11.28 -7.40
C THR A 122 -8.91 11.11 -5.96
N ARG A 123 -9.26 12.22 -5.30
CA ARG A 123 -9.83 12.16 -3.96
C ARG A 123 -11.09 11.30 -3.90
N ASP A 124 -11.99 11.46 -4.86
CA ASP A 124 -13.24 10.71 -4.96
C ASP A 124 -13.00 9.20 -5.04
N GLN A 125 -11.95 8.76 -5.75
CA GLN A 125 -11.56 7.34 -5.82
C GLN A 125 -11.14 6.82 -4.45
N LEU A 126 -10.32 7.58 -3.72
CA LEU A 126 -9.84 7.19 -2.39
C LEU A 126 -10.98 7.14 -1.38
N GLU A 127 -11.89 8.12 -1.42
CA GLU A 127 -13.05 8.17 -0.51
C GLU A 127 -14.04 7.03 -0.79
N LEU A 128 -14.26 6.70 -2.06
CA LEU A 128 -15.06 5.54 -2.45
C LEU A 128 -14.49 4.24 -1.89
N LEU A 129 -13.18 4.02 -2.07
CA LEU A 129 -12.49 2.82 -1.57
C LEU A 129 -12.48 2.76 -0.04
N ALA A 130 -12.24 3.90 0.63
CA ALA A 130 -12.27 4.00 2.08
C ALA A 130 -13.67 3.71 2.65
N ALA A 131 -14.73 4.23 2.03
CA ALA A 131 -16.10 3.96 2.46
C ALA A 131 -16.45 2.46 2.36
N ALA A 132 -16.01 1.78 1.29
CA ALA A 132 -16.18 0.33 1.18
C ALA A 132 -15.42 -0.44 2.25
N ARG A 133 -14.15 -0.07 2.51
CA ARG A 133 -13.34 -0.64 3.60
C ARG A 133 -14.01 -0.51 4.95
N ASP A 134 -14.55 0.67 5.23
CA ASP A 134 -15.18 0.98 6.50
C ASP A 134 -16.45 0.15 6.71
N LEU A 135 -17.25 -0.07 5.66
CA LEU A 135 -18.41 -0.97 5.71
C LEU A 135 -18.04 -2.42 6.03
N LEU A 136 -17.00 -2.98 5.37
CA LEU A 136 -16.53 -4.34 5.66
C LEU A 136 -16.01 -4.44 7.11
N THR A 137 -15.24 -3.44 7.53
CA THR A 137 -14.65 -3.39 8.88
C THR A 137 -15.70 -3.22 9.96
N GLU A 138 -16.67 -2.32 9.77
CA GLU A 138 -17.77 -2.07 10.70
C GLU A 138 -18.60 -3.34 10.89
N ALA A 139 -18.98 -4.02 9.81
CA ALA A 139 -19.73 -5.27 9.87
C ALA A 139 -18.99 -6.34 10.68
N LYS A 140 -17.68 -6.50 10.45
CA LYS A 140 -16.86 -7.50 11.15
C LYS A 140 -16.60 -7.18 12.61
N THR A 141 -16.38 -5.92 12.94
CA THR A 141 -16.04 -5.48 14.30
C THR A 141 -17.27 -5.27 15.19
N THR A 142 -18.45 -5.04 14.60
CA THR A 142 -19.71 -4.96 15.35
C THR A 142 -20.01 -6.28 16.06
N PRO A 143 -20.30 -6.29 17.38
CA PRO A 143 -20.64 -7.51 18.11
C PRO A 143 -21.86 -8.22 17.52
N LEU A 144 -21.80 -9.56 17.42
CA LEU A 144 -22.85 -10.39 16.79
C LEU A 144 -24.27 -10.06 17.26
N ARG A 145 -24.46 -9.80 18.56
CA ARG A 145 -25.79 -9.49 19.15
C ARG A 145 -26.34 -8.12 18.76
N SER A 146 -25.51 -7.25 18.21
CA SER A 146 -25.83 -5.87 17.84
C SER A 146 -25.83 -5.66 16.33
N ARG A 147 -25.44 -6.67 15.54
CA ARG A 147 -25.42 -6.57 14.08
C ARG A 147 -26.84 -6.47 13.53
N SER A 148 -27.03 -5.54 12.61
CA SER A 148 -28.19 -5.53 11.72
C SER A 148 -28.13 -6.73 10.75
N PRO A 149 -29.23 -7.08 10.07
CA PRO A 149 -29.22 -8.16 9.08
C PRO A 149 -28.22 -7.94 7.94
N TRP A 150 -28.04 -6.71 7.46
CA TRP A 150 -27.09 -6.41 6.39
C TRP A 150 -25.63 -6.46 6.88
N GLN A 151 -25.37 -6.06 8.13
CA GLN A 151 -24.04 -6.21 8.75
C GLN A 151 -23.70 -7.69 8.95
N GLN A 152 -24.70 -8.52 9.27
CA GLN A 152 -24.51 -9.96 9.36
C GLN A 152 -24.11 -10.55 8.01
N GLU A 153 -24.83 -10.20 6.94
CA GLU A 153 -24.52 -10.66 5.58
C GLU A 153 -23.10 -10.27 5.14
N ILE A 154 -22.69 -9.01 5.37
CA ILE A 154 -21.33 -8.57 5.04
C ILE A 154 -20.30 -9.34 5.88
N ALA A 155 -20.57 -9.57 7.17
CA ALA A 155 -19.65 -10.30 8.02
C ALA A 155 -19.47 -11.76 7.56
N ASP A 156 -20.57 -12.42 7.17
CA ASP A 156 -20.57 -13.79 6.65
C ASP A 156 -19.84 -13.88 5.30
N TYR A 157 -20.04 -12.90 4.42
CA TYR A 157 -19.27 -12.78 3.17
C TYR A 157 -17.77 -12.65 3.44
N VAL A 158 -17.37 -11.76 4.36
CA VAL A 158 -15.96 -11.58 4.70
C VAL A 158 -15.37 -12.84 5.33
N ASP A 159 -16.12 -13.57 6.16
CA ASP A 159 -15.67 -14.86 6.71
C ASP A 159 -15.44 -15.89 5.60
N ALA A 160 -16.39 -16.05 4.68
CA ALA A 160 -16.27 -16.98 3.56
C ALA A 160 -15.06 -16.65 2.66
N MET A 161 -14.84 -15.36 2.37
CA MET A 161 -13.69 -14.93 1.58
C MET A 161 -12.36 -15.15 2.30
N THR A 162 -12.33 -14.95 3.62
CA THR A 162 -11.13 -15.19 4.44
C THR A 162 -10.80 -16.68 4.46
N GLU A 163 -11.80 -17.55 4.64
CA GLU A 163 -11.62 -19.00 4.62
C GLU A 163 -11.13 -19.49 3.25
N ALA A 164 -11.75 -19.03 2.16
CA ALA A 164 -11.35 -19.39 0.81
C ALA A 164 -9.93 -18.90 0.47
N GLU A 165 -9.55 -17.70 0.94
CA GLU A 165 -8.19 -17.17 0.82
C GLU A 165 -7.17 -18.01 1.59
N GLU A 166 -7.46 -18.39 2.85
CA GLU A 166 -6.58 -19.20 3.68
C GLU A 166 -6.36 -20.61 3.11
N ASN A 167 -7.35 -21.14 2.39
CA ASN A 167 -7.29 -22.43 1.69
C ASN A 167 -6.72 -22.34 0.26
N ASP A 168 -6.34 -21.14 -0.21
CA ASP A 168 -5.86 -20.86 -1.58
C ASP A 168 -6.84 -21.36 -2.66
N GLU A 169 -8.15 -21.29 -2.37
CA GLU A 169 -9.24 -21.71 -3.27
C GLU A 169 -9.61 -20.64 -4.30
N ILE A 170 -9.24 -19.39 -4.02
CA ILE A 170 -9.53 -18.22 -4.84
C ILE A 170 -8.30 -17.32 -4.94
N GLU A 171 -8.17 -16.61 -6.07
CA GLU A 171 -7.13 -15.59 -6.22
C GLU A 171 -7.53 -14.24 -5.60
N ALA A 172 -8.84 -13.99 -5.42
CA ALA A 172 -9.34 -12.80 -4.74
C ALA A 172 -8.96 -12.79 -3.25
N SER A 173 -8.31 -11.73 -2.78
CA SER A 173 -7.83 -11.62 -1.40
C SER A 173 -8.33 -10.34 -0.73
N ILE A 174 -9.14 -10.52 0.33
CA ILE A 174 -9.58 -9.39 1.15
C ILE A 174 -8.40 -8.80 1.93
N SER A 175 -7.47 -9.66 2.38
CA SER A 175 -6.31 -9.19 3.15
C SER A 175 -5.38 -8.32 2.29
N SER A 176 -5.20 -8.67 1.01
CA SER A 176 -4.45 -7.89 0.04
C SER A 176 -5.16 -6.58 -0.29
N TRP A 177 -6.49 -6.60 -0.47
CA TRP A 177 -7.28 -5.39 -0.68
C TRP A 177 -7.14 -4.42 0.49
N MET A 178 -7.35 -4.89 1.72
CA MET A 178 -7.20 -4.08 2.93
C MET A 178 -5.78 -3.50 3.06
N LEU A 179 -4.75 -4.27 2.70
CA LEU A 179 -3.37 -3.79 2.70
C LEU A 179 -3.15 -2.67 1.67
N MET A 180 -3.64 -2.82 0.43
CA MET A 180 -3.49 -1.78 -0.59
C MET A 180 -4.14 -0.47 -0.14
N LEU A 181 -5.33 -0.54 0.47
CA LEU A 181 -5.99 0.64 1.00
C LEU A 181 -5.21 1.29 2.15
N ARG A 182 -4.59 0.51 3.04
CA ARG A 182 -3.70 1.07 4.09
C ARG A 182 -2.49 1.78 3.50
N LEU A 183 -1.92 1.27 2.41
CA LEU A 183 -0.81 1.96 1.73
C LEU A 183 -1.27 3.29 1.12
N PHE A 184 -2.49 3.36 0.60
CA PHE A 184 -3.07 4.62 0.11
C PHE A 184 -3.38 5.60 1.25
N ASP A 185 -3.87 5.09 2.39
CA ASP A 185 -4.08 5.90 3.58
C ASP A 185 -2.76 6.53 4.06
N ILE A 186 -1.66 5.76 4.10
CA ILE A 186 -0.34 6.29 4.45
C ILE A 186 0.01 7.47 3.54
N ALA A 187 -0.14 7.35 2.23
CA ALA A 187 0.21 8.45 1.32
C ALA A 187 -0.65 9.72 1.48
N THR A 188 -1.82 9.61 2.12
CA THR A 188 -2.84 10.68 2.18
C THR A 188 -3.27 11.07 3.60
N ALA A 189 -2.65 10.50 4.63
CA ALA A 189 -3.03 10.74 6.03
C ALA A 189 -2.46 12.05 6.60
N ASP A 190 -3.34 13.00 6.92
CA ASP A 190 -2.94 14.25 7.58
C ASP A 190 -2.53 14.08 9.05
N THR A 191 -2.77 12.91 9.63
CA THR A 191 -2.33 12.56 10.99
C THR A 191 -1.15 11.61 10.90
N PRO A 192 0.02 11.95 11.47
CA PRO A 192 1.15 11.03 11.47
C PRO A 192 0.78 9.75 12.24
N THR A 193 1.19 8.58 11.74
CA THR A 193 1.07 7.32 12.47
C THR A 193 2.14 7.28 13.57
N THR A 194 1.98 8.11 14.61
CA THR A 194 3.03 8.38 15.60
C THR A 194 3.45 7.18 16.43
N SER A 195 2.69 6.09 16.46
CA SER A 195 2.99 4.92 17.29
C SER A 195 4.24 4.17 16.83
N HIS A 196 4.67 4.35 15.56
CA HIS A 196 5.76 3.55 14.98
C HIS A 196 6.83 4.39 14.27
N ARG A 197 6.66 5.72 14.16
CA ARG A 197 7.72 6.57 13.61
C ARG A 197 8.94 6.60 14.54
N PRO A 198 10.16 6.33 14.05
CA PRO A 198 11.33 6.27 14.90
C PRO A 198 11.74 7.68 15.37
N ASP A 199 12.13 7.82 16.64
CA ASP A 199 12.67 9.08 17.17
C ASP A 199 14.14 9.32 16.75
N ARG A 200 14.78 8.27 16.20
CA ARG A 200 16.17 8.25 15.75
C ARG A 200 16.32 7.43 14.48
N LEU A 201 17.15 7.90 13.56
CA LEU A 201 17.58 7.16 12.38
C LEU A 201 19.10 7.01 12.36
N LEU A 202 19.60 6.03 11.60
CA LEU A 202 21.01 5.94 11.29
C LEU A 202 21.40 7.07 10.33
N ASP A 203 22.40 7.87 10.73
CA ASP A 203 23.02 8.87 9.85
C ASP A 203 23.92 8.21 8.80
N GLU A 204 24.47 9.03 7.90
CA GLU A 204 25.45 8.62 6.88
C GLU A 204 26.70 7.90 7.43
N ARG A 205 26.93 7.93 8.75
CA ARG A 205 28.05 7.27 9.44
C ARG A 205 27.60 6.11 10.33
N ALA A 206 26.39 5.59 10.10
CA ALA A 206 25.76 4.54 10.89
C ALA A 206 25.64 4.87 12.39
N LYS A 207 25.52 6.15 12.75
CA LYS A 207 25.22 6.57 14.13
C LYS A 207 23.74 6.87 14.25
N GLN A 208 23.15 6.44 15.35
CA GLN A 208 21.78 6.84 15.67
C GLN A 208 21.76 8.33 16.04
N VAL A 209 21.09 9.13 15.21
CA VAL A 209 20.88 10.57 15.41
C VAL A 209 19.40 10.81 15.62
N ARG A 210 19.06 11.71 16.55
CA ARG A 210 17.67 12.12 16.78
C ARG A 210 17.15 12.88 15.57
N LEU A 211 15.91 12.59 15.19
CA LEU A 211 15.26 13.34 14.14
C LEU A 211 14.91 14.75 14.62
N PRO A 212 15.19 15.78 13.81
CA PRO A 212 14.77 17.14 14.12
C PRO A 212 13.24 17.26 14.14
N ASP A 213 12.53 16.43 13.38
CA ASP A 213 11.06 16.33 13.40
C ASP A 213 10.59 14.87 13.29
N PRO A 214 10.37 14.16 14.42
CA PRO A 214 9.77 12.83 14.41
C PRO A 214 8.26 12.84 14.08
N ALA A 215 7.63 14.02 13.95
CA ALA A 215 6.20 14.21 13.77
C ALA A 215 5.81 14.68 12.36
N ALA A 216 6.73 14.66 11.38
CA ALA A 216 6.37 14.85 9.98
C ALA A 216 5.18 13.95 9.60
N THR A 217 4.31 14.40 8.71
CA THR A 217 3.18 13.59 8.23
C THR A 217 3.57 12.83 6.98
N SER A 218 2.92 11.70 6.74
CA SER A 218 3.16 10.86 5.57
C SER A 218 2.93 11.58 4.23
N PRO A 219 1.94 12.48 4.09
CA PRO A 219 1.81 13.38 2.93
C PRO A 219 3.00 14.32 2.75
N ALA A 220 3.59 14.85 3.83
CA ALA A 220 4.74 15.73 3.72
C ALA A 220 5.98 14.97 3.25
N ASP A 221 6.23 13.78 3.79
CA ASP A 221 7.33 12.90 3.36
C ASP A 221 7.14 12.46 1.90
N THR A 222 5.90 12.12 1.53
CA THR A 222 5.53 11.74 0.16
C THR A 222 5.72 12.91 -0.80
N ALA A 223 5.27 14.12 -0.46
CA ALA A 223 5.47 15.32 -1.27
C ALA A 223 6.96 15.66 -1.44
N HIS A 224 7.76 15.49 -0.39
CA HIS A 224 9.21 15.71 -0.44
C HIS A 224 9.90 14.73 -1.41
N LEU A 225 9.58 13.44 -1.33
CA LEU A 225 10.10 12.44 -2.25
C LEU A 225 9.61 12.67 -3.70
N LEU A 226 8.33 13.01 -3.90
CA LEU A 226 7.80 13.33 -5.23
C LEU A 226 8.49 14.56 -5.84
N GLY A 227 8.80 15.59 -5.04
CA GLY A 227 9.58 16.74 -5.49
C GLY A 227 10.99 16.36 -5.94
N ALA A 228 11.63 15.42 -5.25
CA ALA A 228 12.92 14.87 -5.66
C ALA A 228 12.80 14.05 -6.96
N ILE A 229 11.76 13.23 -7.11
CA ILE A 229 11.47 12.46 -8.33
C ILE A 229 11.24 13.39 -9.53
N ASP A 230 10.46 14.46 -9.36
CA ASP A 230 10.08 15.36 -10.45
C ASP A 230 11.24 16.19 -10.99
N THR A 231 12.32 16.33 -10.21
CA THR A 231 13.53 17.03 -10.60
C THR A 231 14.66 16.09 -11.03
N ALA A 232 14.45 14.77 -10.91
CA ALA A 232 15.43 13.75 -11.28
C ALA A 232 15.58 13.64 -12.80
N ALA A 233 16.82 13.54 -13.28
CA ALA A 233 17.11 13.29 -14.69
C ALA A 233 17.00 11.80 -15.09
N THR A 234 17.01 10.90 -14.10
CA THR A 234 17.07 9.44 -14.27
C THR A 234 16.18 8.72 -13.25
N ARG A 235 15.87 7.45 -13.51
CA ARG A 235 15.09 6.58 -12.60
C ARG A 235 15.83 6.14 -11.35
N ASP A 236 17.15 6.03 -11.43
CA ASP A 236 18.00 5.88 -10.26
C ASP A 236 18.25 7.28 -9.70
N LEU A 237 17.67 7.55 -8.53
CA LEU A 237 17.76 8.84 -7.85
C LEU A 237 18.73 8.75 -6.67
N ALA A 238 19.68 9.67 -6.64
CA ALA A 238 20.49 9.96 -5.48
C ALA A 238 19.73 10.88 -4.52
N LEU A 239 19.36 10.38 -3.34
CA LEU A 239 18.68 11.17 -2.32
C LEU A 239 19.67 12.02 -1.51
N ASP A 240 19.28 13.26 -1.23
CA ASP A 240 19.93 14.07 -0.20
C ASP A 240 19.51 13.61 1.21
N THR A 241 20.07 14.25 2.25
CA THR A 241 19.82 13.86 3.64
C THR A 241 18.34 13.94 4.02
N ASP A 242 17.66 15.03 3.65
CA ASP A 242 16.26 15.25 4.03
C ASP A 242 15.34 14.25 3.32
N ALA A 243 15.61 13.96 2.04
CA ALA A 243 14.85 12.96 1.28
C ALA A 243 15.14 11.53 1.74
N ALA A 244 16.37 11.21 2.12
CA ALA A 244 16.70 9.92 2.72
C ALA A 244 15.98 9.72 4.05
N ASP A 245 15.87 10.76 4.88
CA ASP A 245 15.14 10.69 6.14
C ASP A 245 13.62 10.56 5.94
N ALA A 246 13.06 11.26 4.94
CA ALA A 246 11.67 11.08 4.53
C ALA A 246 11.38 9.65 4.07
N LEU A 247 12.26 9.07 3.25
CA LEU A 247 12.15 7.69 2.79
C LEU A 247 12.14 6.71 3.96
N ARG A 248 13.07 6.84 4.91
CA ARG A 248 13.15 5.95 6.10
C ARG A 248 11.92 6.02 6.99
N ARG A 249 11.33 7.21 7.17
CA ARG A 249 10.06 7.36 7.90
C ARG A 249 8.93 6.62 7.19
N LEU A 250 8.79 6.80 5.87
CA LEU A 250 7.79 6.09 5.06
C LEU A 250 8.02 4.58 5.06
N GLN A 251 9.26 4.11 4.95
CA GLN A 251 9.61 2.68 5.06
C GLN A 251 9.10 2.06 6.36
N THR A 252 9.23 2.78 7.47
CA THR A 252 8.76 2.29 8.77
C THR A 252 7.23 2.17 8.82
N GLU A 253 6.52 3.12 8.21
CA GLU A 253 5.06 3.07 8.09
C GLU A 253 4.60 1.94 7.16
N TRP A 254 5.25 1.77 6.01
CA TRP A 254 4.98 0.68 5.08
C TRP A 254 5.22 -0.68 5.72
N HIS A 255 6.32 -0.86 6.45
CA HIS A 255 6.59 -2.08 7.21
C HIS A 255 5.49 -2.41 8.22
N THR A 256 5.08 -1.41 8.98
CA THR A 256 3.99 -1.60 9.94
C THR A 256 2.68 -1.95 9.22
N ALA A 257 2.39 -1.33 8.07
CA ALA A 257 1.22 -1.67 7.28
C ALA A 257 1.27 -3.11 6.72
N LEU A 258 2.43 -3.55 6.24
CA LEU A 258 2.67 -4.88 5.67
C LEU A 258 2.52 -6.00 6.71
N TYR A 259 3.10 -5.81 7.90
CA TYR A 259 3.22 -6.88 8.89
C TYR A 259 2.26 -6.76 10.09
N GLY A 260 1.67 -5.58 10.30
CA GLY A 260 0.76 -5.33 11.43
C GLY A 260 1.40 -5.73 12.77
N ASP A 261 0.69 -6.56 13.54
CA ASP A 261 1.16 -7.05 14.85
C ASP A 261 2.46 -7.86 14.78
N LYS A 262 2.82 -8.37 13.60
CA LYS A 262 4.07 -9.12 13.38
C LYS A 262 5.25 -8.21 13.00
N ALA A 263 5.08 -6.89 12.95
CA ALA A 263 6.12 -5.96 12.53
C ALA A 263 7.42 -6.08 13.35
N SER A 264 7.35 -6.48 14.62
CA SER A 264 8.55 -6.69 15.46
C SER A 264 9.11 -8.11 15.41
N SER A 265 8.55 -9.00 14.58
CA SER A 265 9.06 -10.37 14.43
C SER A 265 10.37 -10.38 13.63
N GLY A 266 11.25 -11.34 13.92
CA GLY A 266 12.52 -11.48 13.21
C GLY A 266 12.33 -11.63 11.69
N ASP A 267 11.32 -12.39 11.27
CA ASP A 267 11.02 -12.62 9.86
C ASP A 267 10.55 -11.34 9.16
N ALA A 268 9.69 -10.54 9.79
CA ALA A 268 9.25 -9.25 9.27
C ALA A 268 10.41 -8.25 9.15
N ILE A 269 11.27 -8.22 10.16
CA ILE A 269 12.47 -7.37 10.19
C ILE A 269 13.43 -7.73 9.05
N LEU A 270 13.67 -9.03 8.82
CA LEU A 270 14.53 -9.50 7.74
C LEU A 270 13.95 -9.25 6.35
N SER A 271 12.62 -9.29 6.22
CA SER A 271 11.93 -9.15 4.94
C SER A 271 11.81 -7.69 4.47
N SER A 272 11.81 -6.73 5.39
CA SER A 272 11.59 -5.31 5.12
C SER A 272 12.84 -4.50 4.79
N TYR A 273 14.02 -5.13 4.73
CA TYR A 273 15.30 -4.45 4.52
C TYR A 273 15.57 -3.29 5.50
N LEU A 274 14.82 -3.22 6.61
CA LEU A 274 14.74 -2.06 7.51
C LEU A 274 15.85 -2.04 8.58
N TYR A 275 16.77 -3.00 8.56
CA TYR A 275 17.92 -3.08 9.47
C TYR A 275 19.20 -3.41 8.73
#